data_AF-A0A9E4NPM2-F1
#
_entry.id   AF-A0A9E4NPM2-F1
#
_cell.length_a   1.000
_cell.length_b   1.000
_cell.length_c   1.000
_cell.angle_alpha   90.00
_cell.angle_beta   90.00
_cell.angle_gamma   90.00
#
_symmetry.space_group_name_H-M   'P 1'
#
loop_
_entity.id
_entity.type
_entity.pdbx_description
1 polymer ?
#
loop_
_entity_poly.entity_id
_entity_poly.type
_entity_poly.pdbx_seq_one_letter_code
_entity_poly.pdbx_strand_id
1 'polypeptide(L)'
;MIKNLLFTSLISLIVVSCGNDNDVDIKEFDVSVSTEDLEDGRASIDPAINGGRFDLIWKVDDNGAFGYTARFFLSVNSNLDESNDIQFGFANCDAFGSCDHDTRNDEECFFSNDLVMYCGDEDDDTRFDIDEIVDSLPMDAYIIIEACTTFDCDTEAHPVRLL
;
A
#
# COMPACT_ATOMS: atom_id res chain seq x y z
N MET A 1 -29.23 -57.40 -36.10
CA MET A 1 -28.05 -57.01 -35.30
C MET A 1 -27.24 -55.99 -36.10
N ILE A 2 -27.44 -54.69 -35.87
CA ILE A 2 -26.50 -53.63 -36.25
C ILE A 2 -26.57 -52.60 -35.11
N LYS A 3 -25.51 -52.51 -34.30
CA LYS A 3 -25.35 -51.51 -33.25
C LYS A 3 -24.61 -50.32 -33.86
N ASN A 4 -25.26 -49.17 -33.98
CA ASN A 4 -24.59 -47.91 -34.26
C ASN A 4 -24.05 -47.35 -32.93
N LEU A 5 -22.72 -47.43 -32.75
CA LEU A 5 -22.02 -46.66 -31.72
C LEU A 5 -21.81 -45.23 -32.23
N LEU A 6 -22.44 -44.27 -31.58
CA LEU A 6 -22.08 -42.85 -31.69
C LEU A 6 -20.84 -42.62 -30.82
N PHE A 7 -19.71 -42.31 -31.45
CA PHE A 7 -18.53 -41.78 -30.78
C PHE A 7 -18.69 -40.26 -30.67
N THR A 8 -19.19 -39.78 -29.53
CA THR A 8 -19.10 -38.37 -29.14
C THR A 8 -17.70 -38.12 -28.61
N SER A 9 -16.86 -37.47 -29.42
CA SER A 9 -15.54 -36.99 -29.00
C SER A 9 -15.73 -35.80 -28.06
N LEU A 10 -15.48 -36.00 -26.77
CA LEU A 10 -15.37 -34.91 -25.80
C LEU A 10 -14.02 -34.21 -26.03
N ILE A 11 -14.05 -33.06 -26.69
CA ILE A 11 -12.92 -32.14 -26.73
C ILE A 11 -12.84 -31.53 -25.33
N SER A 12 -11.91 -32.05 -24.50
CA SER A 12 -11.53 -31.38 -23.25
C SER A 12 -10.80 -30.09 -23.62
N LEU A 13 -11.46 -28.95 -23.43
CA LEU A 13 -10.76 -27.67 -23.37
C LEU A 13 -9.89 -27.68 -22.11
N ILE A 14 -8.60 -27.93 -22.30
CA ILE A 14 -7.58 -27.53 -21.34
C ILE A 14 -7.50 -26.02 -21.46
N VAL A 15 -8.19 -25.30 -20.57
CA VAL A 15 -7.89 -23.90 -20.29
C VAL A 15 -6.49 -23.88 -19.68
N VAL A 16 -5.50 -23.62 -20.52
CA VAL A 16 -4.19 -23.17 -20.05
C VAL A 16 -4.47 -21.77 -19.49
N SER A 17 -4.55 -21.68 -18.16
CA SER A 17 -4.39 -20.40 -17.49
C SER A 17 -2.98 -19.94 -17.81
N CYS A 18 -2.87 -18.94 -18.68
CA CYS A 18 -1.69 -18.10 -18.70
C CYS A 18 -1.67 -17.41 -17.34
N GLY A 19 -0.81 -17.86 -16.42
CA GLY A 19 -0.39 -16.98 -15.33
C GLY A 19 0.26 -15.78 -16.00
N ASN A 20 -0.21 -14.58 -15.70
CA ASN A 20 0.37 -13.39 -16.27
C ASN A 20 1.68 -13.15 -15.50
N ASP A 21 2.83 -13.23 -16.17
CA ASP A 21 4.15 -13.07 -15.56
C ASP A 21 4.46 -11.60 -15.17
N ASN A 22 3.47 -10.80 -14.71
CA ASN A 22 3.64 -9.40 -14.31
C ASN A 22 2.61 -8.93 -13.25
N ASP A 23 2.03 -9.87 -12.49
CA ASP A 23 1.10 -9.54 -11.40
C ASP A 23 1.88 -8.91 -10.24
N VAL A 24 1.28 -8.00 -9.48
CA VAL A 24 1.90 -7.37 -8.30
C VAL A 24 1.15 -7.79 -7.05
N ASP A 25 1.87 -8.12 -5.98
CA ASP A 25 1.27 -8.65 -4.75
C ASP A 25 2.00 -8.11 -3.52
N ILE A 26 1.26 -7.41 -2.66
CA ILE A 26 1.74 -6.87 -1.39
C ILE A 26 1.76 -8.00 -0.36
N LYS A 27 2.95 -8.46 -0.03
CA LYS A 27 3.18 -9.56 0.94
C LYS A 27 3.20 -9.09 2.38
N GLU A 28 3.53 -7.82 2.59
CA GLU A 28 3.64 -7.19 3.90
C GLU A 28 3.32 -5.71 3.74
N PHE A 29 2.46 -5.19 4.62
CA PHE A 29 2.28 -3.76 4.82
C PHE A 29 1.98 -3.50 6.29
N ASP A 30 2.75 -2.61 6.90
CA ASP A 30 2.63 -2.25 8.31
C ASP A 30 2.99 -0.78 8.53
N VAL A 31 2.40 -0.20 9.57
CA VAL A 31 2.69 1.16 10.04
C VAL A 31 3.23 1.03 11.45
N SER A 32 4.54 1.23 11.60
CA SER A 32 5.21 1.12 12.90
C SER A 32 5.37 2.47 13.57
N VAL A 33 5.26 2.48 14.90
CA VAL A 33 5.46 3.67 15.73
C VAL A 33 6.45 3.35 16.85
N SER A 34 7.25 4.34 17.26
CA SER A 34 8.44 4.13 18.11
C SER A 34 8.16 3.68 19.56
N THR A 35 6.91 3.73 20.04
CA THR A 35 6.57 3.42 21.43
C THR A 35 5.20 2.76 21.54
N GLU A 36 5.17 1.46 21.87
CA GLU A 36 4.14 0.64 22.55
C GLU A 36 2.61 1.00 22.53
N ASP A 37 2.10 1.82 21.63
CA ASP A 37 0.71 2.31 21.63
C ASP A 37 -0.14 1.68 20.52
N LEU A 38 -0.18 0.34 20.48
CA LEU A 38 -1.28 -0.37 19.82
C LEU A 38 -2.52 -0.32 20.72
N GLU A 39 -3.24 0.80 20.73
CA GLU A 39 -4.61 0.81 21.24
C GLU A 39 -5.52 0.10 20.24
N ASP A 40 -6.06 -1.06 20.64
CA ASP A 40 -7.02 -1.83 19.83
C ASP A 40 -6.53 -2.18 18.41
N GLY A 41 -5.22 -2.38 18.22
CA GLY A 41 -4.63 -2.76 16.93
C GLY A 41 -4.47 -1.61 15.92
N ARG A 42 -4.51 -0.36 16.38
CA ARG A 42 -4.21 0.83 15.57
C ARG A 42 -2.85 1.40 15.94
N ALA A 43 -2.06 1.79 14.95
CA ALA A 43 -0.84 2.55 15.21
C ALA A 43 -1.22 4.00 15.56
N SER A 44 -0.79 4.47 16.73
CA SER A 44 -1.06 5.84 17.20
C SER A 44 0.02 6.79 16.71
N ILE A 45 -0.34 7.74 15.85
CA ILE A 45 0.57 8.74 15.25
C ILE A 45 0.30 10.09 15.92
N ASP A 46 1.26 10.57 16.71
CA ASP A 46 1.14 11.77 17.54
C ASP A 46 2.32 12.72 17.28
N PRO A 47 2.09 13.96 16.81
CA PRO A 47 3.15 14.94 16.58
C PRO A 47 3.93 15.31 17.86
N ALA A 48 3.37 15.09 19.05
CA ALA A 48 4.03 15.29 20.33
C ALA A 48 4.96 14.14 20.75
N ILE A 49 4.85 12.96 20.12
CA ILE A 49 5.68 11.78 20.38
C ILE A 49 6.68 11.61 19.23
N ASN A 50 7.98 11.62 19.56
CA ASN A 50 9.07 11.46 18.58
C ASN A 50 8.96 12.40 17.35
N GLY A 51 8.37 13.60 17.54
CA GLY A 51 8.15 14.56 16.46
C GLY A 51 7.11 14.12 15.41
N GLY A 52 6.21 13.19 15.76
CA GLY A 52 5.21 12.65 14.84
C GLY A 52 5.73 11.60 13.88
N ARG A 53 6.92 11.07 14.15
CA ARG A 53 7.52 10.03 13.31
C ARG A 53 6.77 8.71 13.41
N PHE A 54 6.51 8.11 12.25
CA PHE A 54 6.08 6.74 12.06
C PHE A 54 6.84 6.13 10.87
N ASP A 55 6.99 4.82 10.85
CA ASP A 55 7.72 4.12 9.79
C ASP A 55 6.74 3.31 8.94
N LEU A 56 6.82 3.45 7.61
CA LEU A 56 6.10 2.62 6.66
C LEU A 56 6.95 1.41 6.30
N ILE A 57 6.39 0.22 6.46
CA ILE A 57 7.07 -1.03 6.16
C ILE A 57 6.27 -1.76 5.10
N TRP A 58 6.92 -2.15 4.01
CA TRP A 58 6.26 -2.93 2.98
C TRP A 58 7.17 -3.93 2.31
N LYS A 59 6.56 -4.98 1.75
CA LYS A 59 7.20 -5.92 0.86
C LYS A 59 6.26 -6.25 -0.28
N VAL A 60 6.74 -6.09 -1.50
CA VAL A 60 6.00 -6.39 -2.73
C VAL A 60 6.75 -7.45 -3.51
N ASP A 61 5.99 -8.41 -4.05
CA ASP A 61 6.42 -9.37 -5.06
C ASP A 61 5.89 -8.88 -6.41
N ASP A 62 6.79 -8.47 -7.30
CA ASP A 62 6.43 -7.97 -8.63
C ASP A 62 6.38 -9.07 -9.71
N ASN A 63 6.53 -10.33 -9.28
CA ASN A 63 6.54 -11.54 -10.10
C ASN A 63 7.45 -11.47 -11.33
N GLY A 64 8.57 -10.76 -11.24
CA GLY A 64 9.55 -10.63 -12.33
C GLY A 64 9.25 -9.48 -13.30
N ALA A 65 8.42 -8.52 -12.91
CA ALA A 65 8.29 -7.25 -13.60
C ALA A 65 9.62 -6.46 -13.56
N PHE A 66 9.65 -5.32 -14.27
CA PHE A 66 10.82 -4.42 -14.25
C PHE A 66 10.92 -3.57 -12.96
N GLY A 67 9.97 -3.73 -12.05
CA GLY A 67 9.74 -2.88 -10.90
C GLY A 67 8.28 -2.45 -10.77
N TYR A 68 7.99 -1.78 -9.66
CA TYR A 68 6.67 -1.24 -9.31
C TYR A 68 6.79 0.17 -8.75
N THR A 69 5.66 0.88 -8.67
CA THR A 69 5.55 2.11 -7.89
C THR A 69 4.73 1.85 -6.64
N ALA A 70 5.14 2.41 -5.50
CA ALA A 70 4.33 2.44 -4.28
C ALA A 70 3.83 3.86 -4.05
N ARG A 71 2.52 4.02 -3.86
CA ARG A 71 1.89 5.26 -3.42
C ARG A 71 1.28 5.05 -2.05
N PHE A 72 1.44 6.05 -1.19
CA PHE A 72 0.92 6.01 0.18
C PHE A 72 -0.14 7.08 0.37
N PHE A 73 -1.27 6.68 0.93
CA PHE A 73 -2.44 7.54 1.10
C PHE A 73 -2.91 7.51 2.54
N LEU A 74 -3.37 8.66 3.04
CA LEU A 74 -4.22 8.74 4.23
C LEU A 74 -5.66 8.72 3.77
N SER A 75 -6.48 7.85 4.36
CA SER A 75 -7.90 7.71 4.04
C SER A 75 -8.75 7.62 5.30
N VAL A 76 -10.01 8.04 5.18
CA VAL A 76 -11.02 7.87 6.23
C VAL A 76 -11.67 6.48 6.20
N ASN A 77 -11.35 5.66 5.19
CA ASN A 77 -11.88 4.31 5.03
C ASN A 77 -10.77 3.33 4.58
N SER A 78 -11.06 2.03 4.58
CA SER A 78 -10.03 1.00 4.35
C SER A 78 -9.77 0.67 2.88
N ASN A 79 -10.37 1.39 1.94
CA ASN A 79 -10.20 1.17 0.51
C ASN A 79 -9.93 2.51 -0.17
N LEU A 80 -9.26 2.48 -1.32
CA LEU A 80 -9.09 3.70 -2.11
C LEU A 80 -10.44 4.21 -2.63
N ASP A 81 -10.72 5.46 -2.29
CA ASP A 81 -11.80 6.29 -2.80
C ASP A 81 -11.22 7.70 -2.98
N GLU A 82 -10.98 8.09 -4.23
CA GLU A 82 -10.39 9.40 -4.59
C GLU A 82 -11.10 10.60 -3.95
N SER A 83 -12.34 10.44 -3.46
CA SER A 83 -13.07 11.50 -2.76
C SER A 83 -12.63 11.76 -1.32
N ASN A 84 -11.83 10.88 -0.71
CA ASN A 84 -11.39 11.02 0.69
C ASN A 84 -9.96 10.51 0.95
N ASP A 85 -9.17 10.32 -0.10
CA ASP A 85 -7.78 9.90 -0.01
C ASP A 85 -6.84 11.07 -0.27
N ILE A 86 -5.81 11.21 0.56
CA ILE A 86 -4.72 12.16 0.34
C ILE A 86 -3.42 11.38 0.19
N GLN A 87 -2.82 11.44 -1.00
CA GLN A 87 -1.50 10.88 -1.22
C GLN A 87 -0.48 11.70 -0.43
N PHE A 88 0.34 11.05 0.40
CA PHE A 88 1.39 11.70 1.18
C PHE A 88 2.79 11.13 0.96
N GLY A 89 2.91 10.08 0.15
CA GLY A 89 4.20 9.45 -0.15
C GLY A 89 4.21 8.76 -1.52
N PHE A 90 5.41 8.59 -2.06
CA PHE A 90 5.64 7.89 -3.31
C PHE A 90 7.04 7.29 -3.34
N ALA A 91 7.15 6.03 -3.73
CA ALA A 91 8.42 5.38 -4.03
C ALA A 91 8.37 4.74 -5.42
N ASN A 92 9.48 4.86 -6.16
CA ASN A 92 9.69 4.08 -7.37
C ASN A 92 10.64 2.93 -7.04
N CYS A 93 10.24 1.71 -7.33
CA CYS A 93 10.90 0.48 -6.92
C CYS A 93 11.26 -0.35 -8.16
N ASP A 94 12.11 0.24 -9.00
CA ASP A 94 12.71 -0.40 -10.17
C ASP A 94 14.23 -0.55 -9.97
N ALA A 95 14.95 -1.05 -10.98
CA ALA A 95 16.41 -1.24 -10.91
C ALA A 95 17.23 0.04 -10.62
N PHE A 96 16.61 1.22 -10.71
CA PHE A 96 17.19 2.53 -10.42
C PHE A 96 16.36 3.30 -9.38
N GLY A 97 15.44 2.62 -8.71
CA GLY A 97 14.46 3.16 -7.78
C GLY A 97 15.05 3.57 -6.43
N SER A 98 14.20 4.19 -5.62
CA SER A 98 14.48 4.53 -4.22
C SER A 98 14.24 3.36 -3.27
N CYS A 99 13.59 2.30 -3.73
CA CYS A 99 13.25 1.15 -2.91
C CYS A 99 13.61 -0.17 -3.61
N ASP A 100 13.84 -1.22 -2.82
CA ASP A 100 14.17 -2.53 -3.32
C ASP A 100 12.91 -3.28 -3.78
N HIS A 101 13.05 -4.04 -4.86
CA HIS A 101 12.04 -5.01 -5.29
C HIS A 101 12.32 -6.39 -4.64
N ASP A 102 11.28 -7.13 -4.27
CA ASP A 102 11.30 -8.45 -3.58
C ASP A 102 11.89 -8.50 -2.14
N THR A 103 12.44 -7.41 -1.63
CA THR A 103 12.86 -7.30 -0.22
C THR A 103 11.97 -6.35 0.56
N ARG A 104 12.10 -6.40 1.89
CA ARG A 104 11.36 -5.53 2.80
C ARG A 104 11.96 -4.13 2.73
N ASN A 105 11.11 -3.14 2.49
CA ASN A 105 11.41 -1.72 2.51
C ASN A 105 10.95 -1.10 3.82
N ASP A 106 11.55 0.04 4.15
CA ASP A 106 11.31 0.81 5.36
C ASP A 106 11.49 2.29 5.00
N GLU A 107 10.48 3.11 5.28
CA GLU A 107 10.48 4.55 4.98
C GLU A 107 10.03 5.33 6.21
N GLU A 108 10.84 6.31 6.62
CA GLU A 108 10.48 7.20 7.72
C GLU A 108 9.49 8.27 7.23
N CYS A 109 8.39 8.43 7.95
CA CYS A 109 7.37 9.43 7.67
C CYS A 109 6.99 10.20 8.92
N PHE A 110 6.38 11.37 8.74
CA PHE A 110 6.11 12.31 9.82
C PHE A 110 4.73 12.93 9.67
N PHE A 111 4.04 13.08 10.80
CA PHE A 111 2.80 13.84 10.94
C PHE A 111 3.05 15.03 11.87
N SER A 112 2.68 16.24 11.46
CA SER A 112 2.93 17.46 12.25
C SER A 112 1.64 18.09 12.78
N ASN A 113 1.79 18.97 13.78
CA ASN A 113 0.69 19.75 14.38
C ASN A 113 -0.02 20.69 13.39
N ASP A 114 0.60 20.98 12.24
CA ASP A 114 0.02 21.81 11.19
C ASP A 114 -0.87 21.00 10.24
N LEU A 115 -1.21 19.75 10.59
CA LEU A 115 -1.97 18.81 9.76
C LEU A 115 -1.27 18.52 8.43
N VAL A 116 0.03 18.25 8.51
CA VAL A 116 0.87 17.91 7.35
C VAL A 116 1.48 16.53 7.53
N MET A 117 1.47 15.74 6.46
CA MET A 117 2.20 14.47 6.35
C MET A 117 3.27 14.53 5.25
N TYR A 118 4.36 13.81 5.47
CA TYR A 118 5.42 13.59 4.48
C TYR A 118 6.25 12.36 4.82
N CYS A 119 6.98 11.83 3.84
CA CYS A 119 7.95 10.75 3.99
C CYS A 119 9.29 11.18 3.40
N GLY A 120 10.38 10.64 3.94
CA GLY A 120 11.75 10.98 3.56
C GLY A 120 12.45 11.85 4.61
N ASP A 121 13.58 12.44 4.22
CA ASP A 121 14.39 13.28 5.11
C ASP A 121 13.66 14.59 5.46
N GLU A 122 14.00 15.23 6.59
CA GLU A 122 13.42 16.54 6.98
C GLU A 122 13.64 17.65 5.91
N ASP A 123 14.64 17.44 5.03
CA ASP A 123 15.01 18.31 3.91
C ASP A 123 14.19 18.03 2.62
N ASP A 124 13.34 17.00 2.59
CA ASP A 124 12.41 16.79 1.49
C ASP A 124 11.28 17.84 1.53
N ASP A 125 11.21 18.65 0.46
CA ASP A 125 10.26 19.75 0.34
C ASP A 125 8.80 19.28 0.11
N THR A 126 8.57 17.97 -0.06
CA THR A 126 7.26 17.45 -0.43
C THR A 126 6.41 17.19 0.80
N ARG A 127 5.61 18.20 1.16
CA ARG A 127 4.68 18.19 2.29
C ARG A 127 3.25 18.19 1.80
N PHE A 128 2.42 17.36 2.41
CA PHE A 128 1.02 17.19 2.03
C PHE A 128 0.11 17.63 3.17
N ASP A 129 -0.67 18.68 2.92
CA ASP A 129 -1.72 19.12 3.83
C ASP A 129 -2.82 18.05 3.86
N ILE A 130 -3.19 17.58 5.06
CA ILE A 130 -4.24 16.57 5.26
C ILE A 130 -5.52 17.14 5.88
N ASP A 131 -5.59 18.47 6.04
CA ASP A 131 -6.71 19.16 6.69
C ASP A 131 -8.04 19.00 5.95
N GLU A 132 -8.01 18.71 4.65
CA GLU A 132 -9.21 18.47 3.84
C GLU A 132 -10.03 17.26 4.30
N ILE A 133 -9.40 16.27 4.95
CA ILE A 133 -10.08 15.06 5.46
C ILE A 133 -10.07 14.94 6.99
N VAL A 134 -9.31 15.78 7.70
CA VAL A 134 -9.23 15.76 9.17
C VAL A 134 -10.17 16.81 9.78
N ASP A 135 -11.36 16.36 10.18
CA ASP A 135 -12.36 17.22 10.85
C ASP A 135 -11.98 17.58 12.30
N SER A 136 -11.39 16.63 13.05
CA SER A 136 -11.00 16.79 14.46
C SER A 136 -10.07 15.69 14.93
N LEU A 137 -9.16 15.99 15.85
CA LEU A 137 -8.31 15.01 16.52
C LEU A 137 -8.84 14.69 17.94
N PRO A 138 -8.70 13.43 18.43
CA PRO A 138 -8.12 12.29 17.73
C PRO A 138 -9.06 11.72 16.65
N MET A 139 -8.49 11.16 15.59
CA MET A 139 -9.21 10.61 14.44
C MET A 139 -8.75 9.19 14.11
N ASP A 140 -9.68 8.27 13.95
CA ASP A 140 -9.41 6.95 13.37
C ASP A 140 -9.35 7.08 11.84
N ALA A 141 -8.29 6.54 11.23
CA ALA A 141 -8.04 6.60 9.80
C ALA A 141 -7.37 5.31 9.32
N TYR A 142 -7.00 5.28 8.05
CA TYR A 142 -6.22 4.22 7.43
C TYR A 142 -5.07 4.85 6.66
N ILE A 143 -3.89 4.24 6.78
CA ILE A 143 -2.85 4.43 5.77
C ILE A 143 -3.00 3.30 4.77
N ILE A 144 -2.99 3.64 3.48
CA ILE A 144 -3.14 2.70 2.38
C ILE A 144 -1.88 2.76 1.52
N ILE A 145 -1.38 1.58 1.14
CA ILE A 145 -0.39 1.44 0.08
C ILE A 145 -1.11 0.99 -1.20
N GLU A 146 -0.79 1.61 -2.33
CA GLU A 146 -1.07 1.11 -3.67
C GLU A 146 0.26 0.76 -4.34
N ALA A 147 0.49 -0.52 -4.62
CA ALA A 147 1.64 -1.00 -5.36
C ALA A 147 1.22 -1.32 -6.80
N CYS A 148 1.80 -0.66 -7.80
CA CYS A 148 1.42 -0.84 -9.20
C CYS A 148 2.62 -1.17 -10.08
N THR A 149 2.47 -2.15 -10.96
CA THR A 149 3.32 -2.30 -12.15
C THR A 149 2.69 -1.56 -13.33
N THR A 150 3.23 -1.76 -14.54
CA THR A 150 2.59 -1.24 -15.77
C THR A 150 1.24 -1.90 -16.08
N PHE A 151 0.98 -3.09 -15.52
CA PHE A 151 -0.13 -3.94 -15.93
C PHE A 151 -1.12 -4.27 -14.81
N ASP A 152 -0.72 -4.11 -13.56
CA ASP A 152 -1.50 -4.53 -12.40
C ASP A 152 -1.26 -3.63 -11.19
N CYS A 153 -2.21 -3.61 -10.26
CA CYS A 153 -2.11 -2.89 -9.00
C CYS A 153 -2.69 -3.73 -7.87
N ASP A 154 -2.04 -3.70 -6.72
CA ASP A 154 -2.51 -4.28 -5.47
C ASP A 154 -2.56 -3.20 -4.38
N THR A 155 -3.45 -3.38 -3.41
CA THR A 155 -3.69 -2.41 -2.35
C THR A 155 -3.86 -3.08 -1.01
N GLU A 156 -3.22 -2.52 0.02
CA GLU A 156 -3.40 -2.95 1.41
C GLU A 156 -3.58 -1.73 2.32
N ALA A 157 -4.29 -1.93 3.42
CA ALA A 157 -4.64 -0.86 4.34
C ALA A 157 -4.30 -1.22 5.79
N HIS A 158 -3.69 -0.27 6.49
CA HIS A 158 -3.35 -0.39 7.90
C HIS A 158 -4.14 0.65 8.73
N PRO A 159 -4.89 0.23 9.76
CA PRO A 159 -5.65 1.17 10.58
C PRO A 159 -4.71 1.96 11.50
N VAL A 160 -4.96 3.27 11.60
CA VAL A 160 -4.17 4.20 12.41
C VAL A 160 -5.08 5.10 13.23
N ARG A 161 -4.49 5.79 14.22
CA ARG A 161 -5.15 6.86 14.96
C ARG A 161 -4.24 8.08 14.95
N LEU A 162 -4.73 9.18 14.39
CA LEU A 162 -4.06 10.49 14.48
C LEU A 162 -4.47 11.14 15.80
N LEU A 163 -3.49 11.68 16.53
CA LEU A 163 -3.67 12.30 17.85
C LEU A 163 -3.39 13.80 17.82
#